data_AF-A0A2M7T4U1-F1
#
_entry.id   AF-A0A2M7T4U1-F1
#
_cell.length_a   1.000
_cell.length_b   1.000
_cell.length_c   1.000
_cell.angle_alpha   90.00
_cell.angle_beta   90.00
_cell.angle_gamma   90.00
#
_symmetry.space_group_name_H-M   'P 1'
#
loop_
_entity.id
_entity.type
_entity.pdbx_description
1 polymer ?
#
loop_
_entity_poly.entity_id
_entity_poly.type
_entity_poly.pdbx_seq_one_letter_code
_entity_poly.pdbx_strand_id
1 'polypeptide(L)'
;DAGKYPLPQIDYMAKSNRKIGLGVMGFADMLLELGIPYNSDEAIMTGEKVMNFIYNEAINASVKLAEERGPFRNFKGSKWDKADYKMIRNATITTIAPTGTISIIANTSSGIEPIFAVAYARNVMEGTTLLETNPVFEKVARERGFYSQELMMEISRRGSIQGMEQIPEDVRRVFVTAFDIAPEWHVHMQSAFQKYVDNAVSKTVNLPENATLEDVRKVYLLAYGMGCKGITVYRYGSKSGQVLYISKPEERKIVETPVTASSEYSGGSCAAGY
;
A
#
# COMPACT_ATOMS: atom_id res chain seq x y z
N ASP A 1 22.34 -6.41 15.33
CA ASP A 1 23.78 -6.72 15.45
C ASP A 1 24.62 -5.94 14.45
N ALA A 2 24.31 -5.98 13.14
CA ALA A 2 25.02 -5.17 12.14
C ALA A 2 24.68 -3.66 12.15
N GLY A 3 23.49 -3.28 12.63
CA GLY A 3 23.06 -1.88 12.71
C GLY A 3 23.98 -1.04 13.60
N LYS A 4 24.44 0.11 13.10
CA LYS A 4 25.24 1.09 13.85
C LYS A 4 24.32 2.25 14.24
N TYR A 5 24.20 2.51 15.54
CA TYR A 5 23.35 3.57 16.05
C TYR A 5 24.18 4.79 16.44
N PRO A 6 23.67 6.02 16.19
CA PRO A 6 24.44 7.25 16.40
C PRO A 6 24.68 7.55 17.88
N LEU A 7 23.77 7.12 18.77
CA LEU A 7 23.84 7.37 20.20
C LEU A 7 23.90 6.03 20.98
N PRO A 8 24.77 5.90 21.99
CA PRO A 8 24.87 4.69 22.81
C PRO A 8 23.54 4.25 23.46
N GLN A 9 22.69 5.22 23.83
CA GLN A 9 21.38 4.96 24.41
C GLN A 9 20.44 4.25 23.42
N ILE A 10 20.50 4.63 22.14
CA ILE A 10 19.71 4.00 21.08
C ILE A 10 20.24 2.58 20.83
N ASP A 11 21.57 2.41 20.75
CA ASP A 11 22.20 1.09 20.57
C ASP A 11 21.80 0.13 21.70
N TYR A 12 21.88 0.61 22.95
CA TYR A 12 21.48 -0.16 24.12
C TYR A 12 20.02 -0.59 24.04
N MET A 13 19.10 0.33 23.73
CA MET A 13 17.67 0.03 23.66
C MET A 13 17.32 -0.90 22.49
N ALA A 14 17.94 -0.70 21.32
CA ALA A 14 17.73 -1.53 20.15
C ALA A 14 18.24 -2.96 20.40
N LYS A 15 19.44 -3.13 20.95
CA LYS A 15 20.00 -4.45 21.27
C LYS A 15 19.28 -5.15 22.42
N SER A 16 18.73 -4.39 23.37
CA SER A 16 18.03 -4.96 24.53
C SER A 16 16.63 -5.45 24.20
N ASN A 17 15.90 -4.76 23.32
CA ASN A 17 14.54 -5.15 22.92
C ASN A 17 14.48 -5.93 21.61
N ARG A 18 15.45 -5.72 20.71
CA ARG A 18 15.53 -6.37 19.39
C ARG A 18 14.21 -6.28 18.60
N LYS A 19 13.55 -5.12 18.68
CA LYS A 19 12.30 -4.87 17.96
C LYS A 19 12.55 -4.93 16.46
N ILE A 20 11.73 -5.70 15.77
CA ILE A 20 11.66 -5.74 14.31
C ILE A 20 10.21 -5.53 13.87
N GLY A 21 10.01 -5.42 12.56
CA GLY A 21 8.71 -5.22 11.95
C GLY A 21 8.65 -5.86 10.57
N LEU A 22 8.19 -7.10 10.53
CA LEU A 22 7.84 -7.81 9.31
C LEU A 22 6.42 -7.37 8.88
N GLY A 23 6.30 -6.95 7.64
CA GLY A 23 5.04 -6.55 7.01
C GLY A 23 4.84 -7.19 5.65
N VAL A 24 3.86 -6.70 4.91
CA VAL A 24 3.55 -7.14 3.55
C VAL A 24 3.46 -5.94 2.59
N MET A 25 3.58 -6.23 1.30
CA MET A 25 3.19 -5.36 0.19
C MET A 25 2.53 -6.22 -0.89
N GLY A 26 1.85 -5.62 -1.86
CA GLY A 26 1.19 -6.32 -2.96
C GLY A 26 -0.15 -6.97 -2.60
N PHE A 27 -0.74 -6.58 -1.47
CA PHE A 27 -2.01 -7.17 -1.04
C PHE A 27 -3.15 -6.90 -2.02
N ALA A 28 -3.23 -5.69 -2.61
CA ALA A 28 -4.27 -5.39 -3.59
C ALA A 28 -4.09 -6.20 -4.87
N ASP A 29 -2.86 -6.31 -5.39
CA ASP A 29 -2.61 -7.12 -6.60
C ASP A 29 -2.96 -8.59 -6.37
N MET A 30 -2.64 -9.15 -5.20
CA MET A 30 -3.05 -10.50 -4.83
C MET A 30 -4.58 -10.66 -4.86
N LEU A 31 -5.33 -9.69 -4.32
CA LEU A 31 -6.81 -9.74 -4.38
C LEU A 31 -7.32 -9.65 -5.82
N LEU A 32 -6.71 -8.81 -6.66
CA LEU A 32 -7.06 -8.69 -8.09
C LEU A 32 -6.83 -10.01 -8.83
N GLU A 33 -5.69 -10.67 -8.60
CA GLU A 33 -5.37 -11.98 -9.19
C GLU A 33 -6.33 -13.08 -8.73
N LEU A 34 -6.81 -13.01 -7.48
CA LEU A 34 -7.82 -13.92 -6.94
C LEU A 34 -9.25 -13.57 -7.38
N GLY A 35 -9.46 -12.44 -8.05
CA GLY A 35 -10.80 -11.98 -8.43
C GLY A 35 -11.65 -11.50 -7.25
N ILE A 36 -11.01 -11.08 -6.15
CA ILE A 36 -11.68 -10.66 -4.91
C ILE A 36 -11.72 -9.12 -4.87
N PRO A 37 -12.90 -8.50 -4.79
CA PRO A 37 -13.01 -7.05 -4.66
C PRO A 37 -12.54 -6.59 -3.28
N TYR A 38 -11.72 -5.54 -3.22
CA TYR A 38 -11.09 -5.06 -1.98
C TYR A 38 -12.11 -4.68 -0.89
N ASN A 39 -13.25 -4.11 -1.29
CA ASN A 39 -14.37 -3.71 -0.44
C ASN A 39 -15.36 -4.85 -0.19
N SER A 40 -14.88 -6.01 0.23
CA SER A 40 -15.71 -7.18 0.55
C SER A 40 -15.27 -7.91 1.81
N ASP A 41 -16.21 -8.63 2.42
CA ASP A 41 -15.92 -9.50 3.57
C ASP A 41 -14.91 -10.59 3.22
N GLU A 42 -14.93 -11.08 1.98
CA GLU A 42 -13.95 -12.04 1.49
C GLU A 42 -12.53 -11.47 1.49
N ALA A 43 -12.35 -10.21 1.07
CA ALA A 43 -11.06 -9.52 1.13
C ALA A 43 -10.59 -9.33 2.57
N ILE A 44 -11.48 -8.94 3.50
CA ILE A 44 -11.18 -8.81 4.93
C ILE A 44 -10.70 -10.16 5.50
N MET A 45 -11.46 -11.23 5.26
CA MET A 45 -11.12 -12.58 5.72
C MET A 45 -9.79 -13.06 5.12
N THR A 46 -9.52 -12.73 3.86
CA THR A 46 -8.27 -13.07 3.18
C THR A 46 -7.09 -12.33 3.82
N GLY A 47 -7.23 -11.02 4.06
CA GLY A 47 -6.23 -10.23 4.78
C GLY A 47 -5.94 -10.78 6.17
N GLU A 48 -7.00 -11.21 6.89
CA GLU A 48 -6.87 -11.83 8.20
C GLU A 48 -6.08 -13.14 8.13
N LYS A 49 -6.43 -14.03 7.19
CA LYS A 49 -5.74 -15.31 6.99
C LYS A 49 -4.25 -15.12 6.68
N VAL A 50 -3.93 -14.20 5.76
CA VAL A 50 -2.55 -13.89 5.37
C VAL A 50 -1.75 -13.36 6.55
N MET A 51 -2.27 -12.36 7.27
CA MET A 51 -1.52 -11.75 8.36
C MET A 51 -1.40 -12.69 9.56
N ASN A 52 -2.42 -13.51 9.86
CA ASN A 52 -2.35 -14.54 10.88
C ASN A 52 -1.25 -15.57 10.57
N PHE A 53 -1.18 -16.05 9.32
CA PHE A 53 -0.12 -16.96 8.89
C PHE A 53 1.28 -16.34 9.11
N ILE A 54 1.49 -15.12 8.61
CA ILE A 54 2.77 -14.40 8.76
C ILE A 54 3.12 -14.20 10.24
N TYR A 55 2.14 -13.85 11.07
CA TYR A 55 2.35 -13.63 12.50
C TYR A 55 2.82 -14.89 13.22
N ASN A 56 2.15 -16.01 12.99
CA ASN A 56 2.51 -17.28 13.62
C ASN A 56 3.90 -17.77 13.15
N GLU A 57 4.18 -17.70 11.85
CA GLU A 57 5.50 -18.09 11.32
C GLU A 57 6.62 -17.17 11.83
N ALA A 58 6.36 -15.88 11.96
CA ALA A 58 7.35 -14.93 12.47
C ALA A 58 7.62 -15.12 13.97
N ILE A 59 6.61 -15.49 14.77
CA ILE A 59 6.79 -15.92 16.17
C ILE A 59 7.63 -17.19 16.21
N ASN A 60 7.27 -18.21 15.44
CA ASN A 60 7.99 -19.49 15.39
C ASN A 60 9.47 -19.27 15.03
N ALA A 61 9.75 -18.44 14.05
CA ALA A 61 11.11 -18.05 13.68
C ALA A 61 11.84 -17.31 14.82
N SER A 62 11.15 -16.40 15.52
CA SER A 62 11.74 -15.68 16.65
C SER A 62 12.02 -16.58 17.86
N VAL A 63 11.22 -17.61 18.10
CA VAL A 63 11.47 -18.63 19.13
C VAL A 63 12.69 -19.46 18.77
N LYS A 64 12.78 -19.99 17.54
CA LYS A 64 13.96 -20.75 17.05
C LYS A 64 15.26 -19.94 17.18
N LEU A 65 15.21 -18.66 16.81
CA LEU A 65 16.36 -17.76 16.96
C LEU A 65 16.75 -17.53 18.43
N ALA A 66 15.79 -17.62 19.36
CA ALA A 66 16.06 -17.51 20.79
C ALA A 66 16.68 -18.79 21.35
N GLU A 67 16.32 -19.96 20.83
CA GLU A 67 16.96 -21.23 21.20
C GLU A 67 18.45 -21.22 20.82
N GLU A 68 18.78 -20.69 19.65
CA GLU A 68 20.17 -20.59 19.17
C GLU A 68 20.98 -19.47 19.85
N ARG A 69 20.35 -18.32 20.14
CA ARG A 69 21.08 -17.07 20.47
C ARG A 69 20.67 -16.44 21.80
N GLY A 70 19.77 -17.07 22.53
CA GLY A 70 19.11 -16.55 23.72
C GLY A 70 17.96 -15.57 23.41
N PRO A 71 17.05 -15.31 24.36
CA PRO A 71 15.97 -14.35 24.20
C PRO A 71 16.49 -12.89 24.11
N PHE A 72 15.61 -11.94 23.80
CA PHE A 72 15.96 -10.52 23.96
C PHE A 72 16.21 -10.19 25.46
N ARG A 73 17.06 -9.20 25.74
CA ARG A 73 17.54 -8.94 27.11
C ARG A 73 16.42 -8.56 28.09
N ASN A 74 15.44 -7.79 27.61
CA ASN A 74 14.29 -7.33 28.40
C ASN A 74 13.11 -8.32 28.38
N PHE A 75 13.36 -9.61 28.17
CA PHE A 75 12.32 -10.62 28.03
C PHE A 75 11.44 -10.74 29.28
N LYS A 76 12.06 -10.78 30.47
CA LYS A 76 11.34 -10.91 31.74
C LYS A 76 10.42 -9.70 31.99
N GLY A 77 9.17 -9.97 32.33
CA GLY A 77 8.10 -8.98 32.49
C GLY A 77 7.45 -8.50 31.19
N SER A 78 7.92 -8.97 30.02
CA SER A 78 7.33 -8.61 28.73
C SER A 78 5.97 -9.28 28.49
N LYS A 79 5.27 -8.88 27.42
CA LYS A 79 4.01 -9.56 27.02
C LYS A 79 4.20 -11.05 26.72
N TRP A 80 5.40 -11.45 26.30
CA TRP A 80 5.72 -12.83 25.95
C TRP A 80 5.97 -13.67 27.20
N ASP A 81 6.67 -13.10 28.19
CA ASP A 81 6.86 -13.72 29.51
C ASP A 81 5.51 -13.90 30.23
N LYS A 82 4.63 -12.89 30.16
CA LYS A 82 3.25 -12.96 30.68
C LYS A 82 2.34 -13.93 29.92
N ALA A 83 2.73 -14.32 28.71
CA ALA A 83 2.02 -15.29 27.89
C ALA A 83 2.69 -16.68 27.94
N ASP A 84 3.53 -16.91 28.97
CA ASP A 84 4.20 -18.18 29.26
C ASP A 84 5.10 -18.73 28.14
N TYR A 85 5.61 -17.85 27.27
CA TYR A 85 6.68 -18.24 26.35
C TYR A 85 7.95 -18.56 27.14
N LYS A 86 8.67 -19.62 26.77
CA LYS A 86 9.97 -19.94 27.41
C LYS A 86 11.07 -18.95 27.00
N MET A 87 11.07 -18.57 25.73
CA MET A 87 12.03 -17.64 25.15
C MET A 87 11.53 -17.11 23.80
N ILE A 88 11.92 -15.89 23.46
CA ILE A 88 11.69 -15.30 22.13
C ILE A 88 12.77 -14.26 21.84
N ARG A 89 13.17 -14.11 20.58
CA ARG A 89 14.35 -13.31 20.22
C ARG A 89 14.04 -11.82 20.08
N ASN A 90 12.78 -11.46 19.84
CA ASN A 90 12.36 -10.11 19.49
C ASN A 90 11.18 -9.65 20.34
N ALA A 91 11.24 -8.42 20.88
CA ALA A 91 10.13 -7.89 21.67
C ALA A 91 8.88 -7.57 20.82
N THR A 92 9.08 -7.16 19.58
CA THR A 92 8.04 -7.00 18.55
C THR A 92 8.53 -7.60 17.26
N ILE A 93 7.62 -8.14 16.47
CA ILE A 93 7.92 -8.96 15.30
C ILE A 93 7.26 -8.39 14.05
N THR A 94 5.97 -8.03 14.12
CA THR A 94 5.18 -7.61 12.95
C THR A 94 4.80 -6.13 12.96
N THR A 95 4.77 -5.53 11.77
CA THR A 95 4.32 -4.15 11.51
C THR A 95 3.91 -4.02 10.04
N ILE A 96 2.86 -3.24 9.74
CA ILE A 96 2.60 -2.85 8.35
C ILE A 96 3.15 -1.45 8.16
N ALA A 97 4.31 -1.35 7.52
CA ALA A 97 4.96 -0.08 7.22
C ALA A 97 4.60 0.40 5.80
N PRO A 98 4.76 1.71 5.50
CA PRO A 98 4.71 2.18 4.11
C PRO A 98 5.78 1.49 3.28
N THR A 99 5.42 1.02 2.09
CA THR A 99 6.35 0.33 1.18
C THR A 99 6.57 1.10 -0.12
N GLY A 100 6.35 2.42 -0.14
CA GLY A 100 6.35 3.25 -1.36
C GLY A 100 7.47 2.90 -2.35
N THR A 101 8.73 3.13 -1.99
CA THR A 101 9.86 2.86 -2.88
C THR A 101 10.04 1.38 -3.22
N ILE A 102 9.95 0.48 -2.23
CA ILE A 102 10.21 -0.95 -2.45
C ILE A 102 9.09 -1.65 -3.24
N SER A 103 7.86 -1.13 -3.17
CA SER A 103 6.73 -1.61 -3.96
C SER A 103 6.88 -1.27 -5.44
N ILE A 104 7.48 -0.12 -5.77
CA ILE A 104 7.85 0.23 -7.15
C ILE A 104 8.93 -0.72 -7.68
N ILE A 105 9.96 -1.01 -6.87
CA ILE A 105 11.02 -1.96 -7.25
C ILE A 105 10.44 -3.36 -7.51
N ALA A 106 9.50 -3.80 -6.67
CA ALA A 106 8.84 -5.09 -6.81
C ALA A 106 7.68 -5.08 -7.83
N ASN A 107 7.38 -3.92 -8.42
CA ASN A 107 6.25 -3.69 -9.33
C ASN A 107 4.91 -4.21 -8.77
N THR A 108 4.58 -3.80 -7.55
CA THR A 108 3.36 -4.23 -6.85
C THR A 108 2.73 -3.10 -6.03
N SER A 109 1.52 -3.31 -5.52
CA SER A 109 0.79 -2.37 -4.69
C SER A 109 1.49 -2.11 -3.35
N SER A 110 1.36 -0.90 -2.81
CA SER A 110 2.02 -0.53 -1.57
C SER A 110 1.30 -1.11 -0.36
N GLY A 111 2.03 -1.80 0.52
CA GLY A 111 1.53 -2.27 1.81
C GLY A 111 0.26 -3.10 1.68
N ILE A 112 -0.75 -2.68 2.44
CA ILE A 112 -2.11 -3.20 2.33
C ILE A 112 -3.05 -2.20 1.63
N GLU A 113 -2.54 -1.19 0.95
CA GLU A 113 -3.36 -0.17 0.29
C GLU A 113 -4.10 -0.76 -0.92
N PRO A 114 -5.34 -0.32 -1.22
CA PRO A 114 -5.97 -0.59 -2.50
C PRO A 114 -5.19 0.08 -3.63
N ILE A 115 -5.42 -0.35 -4.87
CA ILE A 115 -4.85 0.36 -6.03
C ILE A 115 -5.36 1.80 -6.08
N PHE A 116 -4.47 2.74 -6.37
CA PHE A 116 -4.85 4.16 -6.46
C PHE A 116 -5.62 4.44 -7.76
N ALA A 117 -5.16 3.84 -8.87
CA ALA A 117 -5.76 3.95 -10.18
C ALA A 117 -5.53 2.66 -10.97
N VAL A 118 -6.45 2.34 -11.88
CA VAL A 118 -6.29 1.21 -12.81
C VAL A 118 -5.29 1.55 -13.92
N ALA A 119 -5.32 2.80 -14.40
CA ALA A 119 -4.33 3.35 -15.31
C ALA A 119 -4.04 4.81 -14.92
N TYR A 120 -2.79 5.25 -15.08
CA TYR A 120 -2.40 6.63 -14.84
C TYR A 120 -1.38 7.11 -15.87
N ALA A 121 -1.45 8.41 -16.15
CA ALA A 121 -0.57 9.09 -17.09
C ALA A 121 0.57 9.77 -16.31
N ARG A 122 1.82 9.41 -16.63
CA ARG A 122 3.00 10.07 -16.08
C ARG A 122 3.66 10.92 -17.16
N ASN A 123 3.94 12.19 -16.86
CA ASN A 123 4.81 12.99 -17.72
C ASN A 123 6.23 12.45 -17.57
N VAL A 124 6.81 12.01 -18.67
CA VAL A 124 8.25 11.78 -18.77
C VAL A 124 8.91 13.00 -19.43
N MET A 125 10.24 13.02 -19.44
CA MET A 125 11.00 14.10 -20.06
C MET A 125 10.57 14.29 -21.52
N GLU A 126 10.69 15.51 -22.03
CA GLU A 126 10.35 15.89 -23.42
C GLU A 126 8.85 15.90 -23.76
N GLY A 127 7.98 16.12 -22.77
CA GLY A 127 6.54 16.34 -23.01
C GLY A 127 5.77 15.07 -23.41
N THR A 128 6.43 13.91 -23.39
CA THR A 128 5.79 12.63 -23.66
C THR A 128 5.03 12.16 -22.42
N THR A 129 3.80 11.70 -22.62
CA THR A 129 2.97 11.11 -21.56
C THR A 129 3.06 9.60 -21.68
N LEU A 130 3.61 8.93 -20.67
CA LEU A 130 3.65 7.48 -20.59
C LEU A 130 2.42 6.99 -19.83
N LEU A 131 1.65 6.11 -20.45
CA LEU A 131 0.49 5.48 -19.86
C LEU A 131 0.93 4.21 -19.14
N GLU A 132 0.81 4.20 -17.82
CA GLU A 132 1.05 3.02 -16.99
C GLU A 132 -0.30 2.43 -16.60
N THR A 133 -0.48 1.14 -16.85
CA THR A 133 -1.69 0.39 -16.47
C THR A 133 -1.31 -0.65 -15.42
N ASN A 134 -2.21 -0.93 -14.49
CA ASN A 134 -2.03 -2.03 -13.55
C ASN A 134 -1.82 -3.35 -14.34
N PRO A 135 -0.72 -4.08 -14.12
CA PRO A 135 -0.38 -5.27 -14.92
C PRO A 135 -1.45 -6.36 -14.89
N VAL A 136 -2.13 -6.54 -13.75
CA VAL A 136 -3.21 -7.53 -13.60
C VAL A 136 -4.41 -7.13 -14.45
N PHE A 137 -4.78 -5.85 -14.44
CA PHE A 137 -5.87 -5.33 -15.29
C PHE A 137 -5.55 -5.47 -16.78
N GLU A 138 -4.35 -5.08 -17.20
CA GLU A 138 -3.94 -5.18 -18.61
C GLU A 138 -3.99 -6.62 -19.10
N LYS A 139 -3.49 -7.57 -18.30
CA LYS A 139 -3.57 -9.00 -18.61
C LYS A 139 -5.02 -9.44 -18.81
N VAL A 140 -5.91 -9.14 -17.86
CA VAL A 140 -7.34 -9.49 -17.94
C VAL A 140 -8.00 -8.85 -19.16
N ALA A 141 -7.70 -7.58 -19.44
CA ALA A 141 -8.25 -6.85 -20.58
C ALA A 141 -7.83 -7.45 -21.93
N ARG A 142 -6.57 -7.88 -22.05
CA ARG A 142 -6.05 -8.53 -23.25
C ARG A 142 -6.63 -9.92 -23.43
N GLU A 143 -6.65 -10.74 -22.38
CA GLU A 143 -7.20 -12.10 -22.41
C GLU A 143 -8.69 -12.11 -22.75
N ARG A 144 -9.45 -11.10 -22.32
CA ARG A 144 -10.89 -10.98 -22.57
C ARG A 144 -11.24 -10.10 -23.76
N GLY A 145 -10.25 -9.61 -24.51
CA GLY A 145 -10.45 -8.92 -25.78
C GLY A 145 -11.08 -7.52 -25.71
N PHE A 146 -11.08 -6.86 -24.55
CA PHE A 146 -11.57 -5.47 -24.42
C PHE A 146 -10.45 -4.43 -24.28
N TYR A 147 -9.19 -4.85 -24.35
CA TYR A 147 -8.06 -3.94 -24.31
C TYR A 147 -7.97 -3.06 -25.58
N SER A 148 -7.90 -1.74 -25.40
CA SER A 148 -7.47 -0.78 -26.43
C SER A 148 -6.69 0.37 -25.80
N GLN A 149 -5.82 1.04 -26.59
CA GLN A 149 -5.09 2.21 -26.09
C GLN A 149 -6.04 3.36 -25.75
N GLU A 150 -7.11 3.51 -26.52
CA GLU A 150 -8.16 4.50 -26.30
C GLU A 150 -8.86 4.25 -24.96
N LEU A 151 -9.17 2.99 -24.64
CA LEU A 151 -9.77 2.63 -23.37
C LEU A 151 -8.83 2.93 -22.19
N MET A 152 -7.55 2.54 -22.28
CA MET A 152 -6.60 2.81 -21.19
C MET A 152 -6.42 4.32 -20.98
N MET A 153 -6.41 5.11 -22.05
CA MET A 153 -6.32 6.56 -21.98
C MET A 153 -7.60 7.18 -21.37
N GLU A 154 -8.78 6.66 -21.71
CA GLU A 154 -10.05 7.05 -21.08
C GLU A 154 -10.05 6.75 -19.57
N ILE A 155 -9.63 5.54 -19.18
CA ILE A 155 -9.51 5.13 -17.78
C ILE A 155 -8.59 6.09 -17.02
N SER A 156 -7.43 6.45 -17.60
CA SER A 156 -6.48 7.36 -16.95
C SER A 156 -7.03 8.77 -16.72
N ARG A 157 -8.00 9.21 -17.52
CA ARG A 157 -8.64 10.54 -17.38
C ARG A 157 -9.76 10.50 -16.36
N ARG A 158 -10.57 9.43 -16.39
CA ARG A 158 -11.73 9.25 -15.50
C ARG A 158 -11.30 8.86 -14.08
N GLY A 159 -10.17 8.16 -13.95
CA GLY A 159 -9.58 7.70 -12.68
C GLY A 159 -10.25 6.48 -12.06
N SER A 160 -11.49 6.17 -12.44
CA SER A 160 -12.23 4.97 -12.05
C SER A 160 -12.87 4.32 -13.27
N ILE A 161 -12.94 2.99 -13.24
CA ILE A 161 -13.59 2.18 -14.28
C ILE A 161 -15.08 1.95 -14.00
N GLN A 162 -15.58 2.39 -12.84
CA GLN A 162 -16.96 2.16 -12.45
C GLN A 162 -17.91 2.88 -13.41
N GLY A 163 -18.92 2.16 -13.91
CA GLY A 163 -19.89 2.68 -14.88
C GLY A 163 -19.40 2.78 -16.33
N MET A 164 -18.25 2.19 -16.69
CA MET A 164 -17.81 2.08 -18.10
C MET A 164 -18.40 0.80 -18.72
N GLU A 165 -19.43 0.91 -19.57
CA GLU A 165 -20.16 -0.26 -20.11
C GLU A 165 -19.30 -1.15 -21.02
N GLN A 166 -18.26 -0.61 -21.64
CA GLN A 166 -17.32 -1.41 -22.43
C GLN A 166 -16.44 -2.37 -21.60
N ILE A 167 -16.46 -2.26 -20.25
CA ILE A 167 -15.73 -3.16 -19.35
C ILE A 167 -16.73 -4.11 -18.68
N PRO A 168 -16.50 -5.44 -18.72
CA PRO A 168 -17.38 -6.42 -18.09
C PRO A 168 -17.65 -6.12 -16.61
N GLU A 169 -18.88 -6.36 -16.17
CA GLU A 169 -19.32 -6.04 -14.80
C GLU A 169 -18.48 -6.75 -13.72
N ASP A 170 -18.13 -8.02 -13.95
CA ASP A 170 -17.32 -8.79 -13.02
C ASP A 170 -15.90 -8.23 -12.88
N VAL A 171 -15.33 -7.66 -13.95
CA VAL A 171 -14.05 -6.94 -13.90
C VAL A 171 -14.21 -5.63 -13.13
N ARG A 172 -15.25 -4.83 -13.45
CA ARG A 172 -15.50 -3.57 -12.72
C ARG A 172 -15.67 -3.79 -11.22
N ARG A 173 -16.35 -4.87 -10.83
CA ARG A 173 -16.53 -5.23 -9.42
C ARG A 173 -15.19 -5.44 -8.71
N VAL A 174 -14.22 -6.10 -9.35
CA VAL A 174 -12.93 -6.46 -8.74
C VAL A 174 -11.95 -5.27 -8.71
N PHE A 175 -11.85 -4.53 -9.80
CA PHE A 175 -10.88 -3.44 -9.97
C PHE A 175 -11.42 -2.11 -9.42
N VAL A 176 -11.66 -2.09 -8.11
CA VAL A 176 -12.03 -0.88 -7.35
C VAL A 176 -10.77 -0.11 -6.92
N THR A 177 -10.78 1.21 -7.10
CA THR A 177 -9.71 2.10 -6.68
C THR A 177 -9.92 2.61 -5.26
N ALA A 178 -8.89 3.24 -4.68
CA ALA A 178 -8.96 3.88 -3.38
C ALA A 178 -10.11 4.88 -3.20
N PHE A 179 -10.64 5.46 -4.29
CA PHE A 179 -11.75 6.42 -4.26
C PHE A 179 -13.12 5.78 -4.57
N ASP A 180 -13.13 4.56 -5.09
CA ASP A 180 -14.36 3.77 -5.25
C ASP A 180 -14.78 3.08 -3.93
N ILE A 181 -13.85 2.96 -2.99
CA ILE A 181 -14.03 2.23 -1.74
C ILE A 181 -14.60 3.16 -0.66
N ALA A 182 -15.70 2.76 -0.03
CA ALA A 182 -16.27 3.52 1.07
C ALA A 182 -15.32 3.56 2.28
N PRO A 183 -15.26 4.66 3.05
CA PRO A 183 -14.29 4.85 4.13
C PRO A 183 -14.28 3.73 5.17
N GLU A 184 -15.45 3.16 5.47
CA GLU A 184 -15.62 2.08 6.43
C GLU A 184 -14.83 0.83 6.03
N TRP A 185 -14.82 0.47 4.74
CA TRP A 185 -14.06 -0.68 4.23
C TRP A 185 -12.56 -0.50 4.43
N HIS A 186 -12.03 0.72 4.34
CA HIS A 186 -10.63 0.98 4.67
C HIS A 186 -10.33 0.67 6.14
N VAL A 187 -11.22 1.07 7.05
CA VAL A 187 -11.07 0.84 8.49
C VAL A 187 -11.19 -0.65 8.81
N HIS A 188 -12.17 -1.33 8.24
CA HIS A 188 -12.37 -2.77 8.42
C HIS A 188 -11.15 -3.56 7.96
N MET A 189 -10.60 -3.24 6.77
CA MET A 189 -9.39 -3.88 6.28
C MET A 189 -8.20 -3.62 7.22
N GLN A 190 -8.02 -2.37 7.67
CA GLN A 190 -6.95 -2.05 8.61
C GLN A 190 -7.08 -2.86 9.92
N SER A 191 -8.30 -2.96 10.46
CA SER A 191 -8.58 -3.69 11.70
C SER A 191 -8.25 -5.18 11.55
N ALA A 192 -8.57 -5.79 10.40
CA ALA A 192 -8.26 -7.20 10.14
C ALA A 192 -6.76 -7.50 10.25
N PHE A 193 -5.90 -6.65 9.67
CA PHE A 193 -4.45 -6.77 9.81
C PHE A 193 -3.97 -6.42 11.23
N GLN A 194 -4.58 -5.44 11.89
CA GLN A 194 -4.16 -4.95 13.20
C GLN A 194 -4.20 -6.05 14.28
N LYS A 195 -5.11 -7.02 14.17
CA LYS A 195 -5.22 -8.19 15.07
C LYS A 195 -3.91 -8.98 15.20
N TYR A 196 -3.11 -9.04 14.13
CA TYR A 196 -1.89 -9.86 14.03
C TYR A 196 -0.63 -8.98 13.87
N VAL A 197 -0.71 -7.73 14.33
CA VAL A 197 0.36 -6.74 14.26
C VAL A 197 0.76 -6.28 15.66
N ASP A 198 2.03 -6.44 16.02
CA ASP A 198 2.56 -6.01 17.32
C ASP A 198 2.65 -4.49 17.44
N ASN A 199 3.10 -3.82 16.38
CA ASN A 199 3.20 -2.36 16.29
C ASN A 199 1.91 -1.79 15.68
N ALA A 200 2.01 -0.87 14.70
CA ALA A 200 0.88 -0.22 14.06
C ALA A 200 0.74 -0.65 12.59
N VAL A 201 -0.42 -0.31 12.01
CA VAL A 201 -0.70 -0.48 10.59
C VAL A 201 -0.70 0.89 9.91
N SER A 202 0.19 1.08 8.94
CA SER A 202 0.21 2.25 8.07
C SER A 202 -0.67 2.00 6.86
N LYS A 203 -1.95 2.37 6.98
CA LYS A 203 -2.93 2.35 5.89
C LYS A 203 -3.70 3.67 5.87
N THR A 204 -4.00 4.14 4.67
CA THR A 204 -4.73 5.38 4.44
C THR A 204 -6.22 5.10 4.20
N VAL A 205 -7.07 5.84 4.90
CA VAL A 205 -8.48 6.01 4.56
C VAL A 205 -8.57 7.21 3.61
N ASN A 206 -8.81 6.93 2.33
CA ASN A 206 -8.97 7.98 1.33
C ASN A 206 -10.41 8.47 1.34
N LEU A 207 -10.58 9.78 1.47
CA LEU A 207 -11.89 10.44 1.47
C LEU A 207 -12.00 11.33 0.23
N PRO A 208 -13.21 11.47 -0.35
CA PRO A 208 -13.44 12.40 -1.45
C PRO A 208 -13.29 13.85 -1.00
N GLU A 209 -13.11 14.76 -1.96
CA GLU A 209 -12.89 16.20 -1.69
C GLU A 209 -14.04 16.84 -0.88
N ASN A 210 -15.27 16.42 -1.15
CA ASN A 210 -16.48 16.88 -0.47
C ASN A 210 -16.72 16.24 0.91
N ALA A 211 -15.81 15.39 1.41
CA ALA A 211 -15.98 14.74 2.71
C ALA A 211 -16.03 15.77 3.85
N THR A 212 -17.01 15.59 4.72
CA THR A 212 -17.32 16.50 5.82
C THR A 212 -16.47 16.19 7.06
N LEU A 213 -16.46 17.11 8.04
CA LEU A 213 -15.87 16.85 9.35
C LEU A 213 -16.53 15.65 10.05
N GLU A 214 -17.82 15.44 9.81
CA GLU A 214 -18.58 14.33 10.37
C GLU A 214 -18.13 12.99 9.78
N ASP A 215 -17.81 12.93 8.49
CA ASP A 215 -17.28 11.72 7.85
C ASP A 215 -15.90 11.36 8.41
N VAL A 216 -15.04 12.36 8.61
CA VAL A 216 -13.75 12.16 9.28
C VAL A 216 -13.96 11.65 10.71
N ARG A 217 -14.89 12.23 11.46
CA ARG A 217 -15.22 11.81 12.84
C ARG A 217 -15.65 10.36 12.90
N LYS A 218 -16.51 9.92 11.98
CA LYS A 218 -16.98 8.53 11.88
C LYS A 218 -15.81 7.56 11.68
N VAL A 219 -14.86 7.89 10.81
CA VAL A 219 -13.66 7.06 10.58
C VAL A 219 -12.86 6.86 11.86
N TYR A 220 -12.58 7.93 12.61
CA TYR A 220 -11.84 7.83 13.87
C TYR A 220 -12.58 7.02 14.93
N LEU A 221 -13.89 7.23 15.08
CA LEU A 221 -14.70 6.49 16.04
C LEU A 221 -14.85 5.01 15.69
N LEU A 222 -15.00 4.69 14.40
CA LEU A 222 -15.02 3.32 13.93
C LEU A 222 -13.68 2.64 14.21
N ALA A 223 -12.56 3.30 13.87
CA ALA A 223 -11.22 2.77 14.12
C ALA A 223 -10.96 2.52 15.61
N TYR A 224 -11.39 3.45 16.47
CA TYR A 224 -11.33 3.29 17.92
C TYR A 224 -12.17 2.10 18.39
N GLY A 225 -13.44 2.02 17.97
CA GLY A 225 -14.34 0.92 18.32
C GLY A 225 -13.86 -0.46 17.85
N MET A 226 -13.07 -0.49 16.77
CA MET A 226 -12.47 -1.71 16.22
C MET A 226 -11.06 -2.03 16.77
N GLY A 227 -10.56 -1.26 17.74
CA GLY A 227 -9.27 -1.52 18.39
C GLY A 227 -8.04 -1.19 17.54
N CYS A 228 -8.18 -0.33 16.52
CA CYS A 228 -7.04 0.16 15.76
C CYS A 228 -6.10 1.00 16.65
N LYS A 229 -4.78 0.76 16.57
CA LYS A 229 -3.80 1.50 17.41
C LYS A 229 -3.51 2.91 16.90
N GLY A 230 -3.88 3.18 15.65
CA GLY A 230 -3.77 4.48 14.99
C GLY A 230 -4.54 4.41 13.68
N ILE A 231 -4.76 5.56 13.04
CA ILE A 231 -5.36 5.62 11.71
C ILE A 231 -4.87 6.84 10.97
N THR A 232 -4.77 6.74 9.64
CA THR A 232 -4.42 7.86 8.77
C THR A 232 -5.59 8.16 7.84
N VAL A 233 -6.04 9.41 7.86
CA VAL A 233 -7.11 9.90 6.99
C VAL A 233 -6.52 10.90 6.02
N TYR A 234 -6.84 10.74 4.74
CA TYR A 234 -6.46 11.68 3.70
C TYR A 234 -7.70 12.09 2.92
N ARG A 235 -8.04 13.37 2.96
CA ARG A 235 -9.11 13.94 2.14
C ARG A 235 -8.51 14.47 0.84
N TYR A 236 -9.05 14.02 -0.28
CA TYR A 236 -8.60 14.46 -1.59
C TYR A 236 -8.65 15.99 -1.72
N GLY A 237 -7.64 16.59 -2.35
CA GLY A 237 -7.55 18.06 -2.51
C GLY A 237 -7.18 18.84 -1.23
N SER A 238 -6.96 18.19 -0.08
CA SER A 238 -6.65 18.90 1.17
C SER A 238 -5.22 19.43 1.27
N LYS A 239 -4.34 19.11 0.30
CA LYS A 239 -2.95 19.59 0.23
C LYS A 239 -2.73 20.28 -1.11
N SER A 240 -1.97 21.38 -1.10
CA SER A 240 -1.63 22.16 -2.30
C SER A 240 -0.78 21.41 -3.32
N GLY A 241 -0.04 20.37 -2.88
CA GLY A 241 0.66 19.43 -3.74
C GLY A 241 0.42 18.00 -3.26
N GLN A 242 0.00 17.13 -4.17
CA GLN A 242 -0.17 15.70 -3.95
C GLN A 242 0.70 14.91 -4.93
N VAL A 243 1.10 13.70 -4.54
CA VAL A 243 1.98 12.85 -5.36
C VAL A 243 1.17 12.12 -6.44
N LEU A 244 -0.10 11.82 -6.15
CA LEU A 244 -1.00 11.06 -7.02
C LEU A 244 -2.24 11.90 -7.32
N TYR A 245 -2.63 11.98 -8.60
CA TYR A 245 -3.82 12.71 -9.05
C TYR A 245 -4.72 11.75 -9.83
N ILE A 246 -6.03 11.83 -9.58
CA ILE A 246 -7.06 11.05 -10.29
C ILE A 246 -7.19 11.52 -11.75
N SER A 247 -6.84 12.78 -11.99
CA SER A 247 -6.59 13.40 -13.29
C SER A 247 -5.90 14.74 -13.03
N LYS A 248 -5.04 15.23 -13.92
CA LYS A 248 -4.49 16.59 -13.78
C LYS A 248 -5.65 17.59 -13.76
N PRO A 249 -5.64 18.60 -12.86
CA PRO A 249 -6.39 19.83 -13.15
C PRO A 249 -5.87 20.36 -14.49
N GLU A 250 -6.75 20.80 -15.39
CA GLU A 250 -6.35 21.35 -16.68
C GLU A 250 -5.29 22.45 -16.53
N GLU A 251 -4.04 22.14 -16.84
CA GLU A 251 -3.03 23.15 -17.15
C GLU A 251 -3.11 23.47 -18.64
N ARG A 252 -3.78 24.60 -18.91
CA ARG A 252 -3.66 25.51 -20.06
C ARG A 252 -2.74 25.06 -21.22
N LYS A 253 -3.38 24.79 -22.38
CA LYS A 253 -2.88 24.83 -23.78
C LYS A 253 -1.36 24.77 -24.00
N ILE A 254 -0.85 23.68 -24.60
CA ILE A 254 0.32 23.74 -25.51
C ILE A 254 0.16 22.73 -26.68
N VAL A 255 -0.02 23.33 -27.86
CA VAL A 255 0.37 23.02 -29.26
C VAL A 255 0.69 21.58 -29.69
N GLU A 256 -0.02 21.16 -30.73
CA GLU A 256 0.12 19.97 -31.58
C GLU A 256 1.47 19.91 -32.31
N THR A 257 2.27 18.85 -32.12
CA THR A 257 2.65 17.83 -33.14
C THR A 257 3.62 16.82 -32.50
N PRO A 258 3.39 15.50 -32.57
CA PRO A 258 4.38 14.53 -32.10
C PRO A 258 5.48 14.35 -33.14
N VAL A 259 6.73 14.58 -32.75
CA VAL A 259 7.92 14.20 -33.52
C VAL A 259 8.56 13.01 -32.82
N THR A 260 8.76 11.92 -33.56
CA THR A 260 9.38 10.68 -33.08
C THR A 260 10.90 10.77 -33.12
N ALA A 261 11.60 10.40 -32.05
CA ALA A 261 13.06 10.26 -32.02
C ALA A 261 13.48 8.78 -32.02
N SER A 262 14.50 8.45 -32.81
CA SER A 262 15.03 7.09 -33.03
C SER A 262 15.96 6.59 -31.92
N SER A 263 16.23 5.29 -31.94
CA SER A 263 16.80 4.42 -30.90
C SER A 263 18.25 4.70 -30.42
N GLU A 264 18.84 5.86 -30.71
CA GLU A 264 20.28 6.12 -30.46
C GLU A 264 20.56 7.22 -29.42
N TYR A 265 19.71 7.42 -28.42
CA TYR A 265 20.00 8.37 -27.34
C TYR A 265 20.52 7.67 -26.07
N SER A 266 21.85 7.58 -25.96
CA SER A 266 22.56 7.16 -24.75
C SER A 266 22.78 8.38 -23.85
N GLY A 267 22.05 8.41 -22.72
CA GLY A 267 21.97 9.55 -21.80
C GLY A 267 23.30 10.25 -21.49
N GLY A 268 23.39 11.51 -21.88
CA GLY A 268 24.49 12.40 -21.55
C GLY A 268 24.45 12.85 -20.08
N SER A 269 25.60 12.74 -19.43
CA SER A 269 25.93 13.13 -18.06
C SER A 269 25.62 14.59 -17.72
N CYS A 270 25.09 14.83 -16.51
CA CYS A 270 24.84 16.16 -15.95
C CYS A 270 26.12 17.00 -15.88
N ALA A 271 26.16 18.10 -16.64
CA ALA A 271 27.10 19.18 -16.43
C ALA A 271 26.68 19.99 -15.20
N ALA A 272 27.61 20.12 -14.24
CA ALA A 272 27.52 21.11 -13.17
C ALA A 272 27.62 22.53 -13.75
N GLY A 273 26.83 23.47 -13.23
CA GLY A 273 26.87 24.86 -13.68
C GLY A 273 26.17 25.82 -12.73
N TYR A 274 27.00 26.39 -11.85
CA TYR A 274 26.88 27.62 -11.04
C TYR A 274 25.88 27.70 -9.89
#